data_AF-L0F561-F1
#
_entry.id   AF-L0F561-F1
#
_cell.length_a   1.000
_cell.length_b   1.000
_cell.length_c   1.000
_cell.angle_alpha   90.00
_cell.angle_beta   90.00
_cell.angle_gamma   90.00
#
_symmetry.space_group_name_H-M   'P 1'
#
loop_
_entity.id
_entity.type
_entity.pdbx_description
1 polymer ?
#
loop_
_entity_poly.entity_id
_entity_poly.type
_entity_poly.pdbx_seq_one_letter_code
_entity_poly.pdbx_strand_id
1 'polypeptide(L)'
;MRLLKFRVWNKVSKKMHNPQAISFDIQSCDPFAVSIPGKSWDPVGKYELLQWTGLTDADGLDVYEADLVLISSEVYKVHWNEAQATFELNALGSSSQKDVRVIPSLGKVIGNMYQNENI
;
A
#
# COMPACT_ATOMS: atom_id res chain seq x y z
N MET A 1 -0.73 20.71 6.87
CA MET A 1 -1.60 19.52 6.97
C MET A 1 -0.98 18.41 6.13
N ARG A 2 -0.77 17.21 6.70
CA ARG A 2 -0.28 16.04 5.95
C ARG A 2 -1.47 15.36 5.27
N LEU A 3 -1.33 14.99 3.99
CA LEU A 3 -2.35 14.20 3.29
C LEU A 3 -2.26 12.73 3.73
N LEU A 4 -3.41 12.13 4.01
CA LEU A 4 -3.58 10.70 4.21
C LEU A 4 -4.36 10.14 3.04
N LYS A 5 -3.78 9.20 2.30
CA LYS A 5 -4.40 8.52 1.17
C LYS A 5 -4.36 7.02 1.44
N PHE A 6 -5.41 6.35 1.01
CA PHE A 6 -5.53 4.90 1.08
C PHE A 6 -6.02 4.36 -0.25
N ARG A 7 -5.60 3.14 -0.56
CA ARG A 7 -6.28 2.27 -1.50
C ARG A 7 -6.67 0.98 -0.77
N VAL A 8 -7.67 0.28 -1.28
CA VAL A 8 -8.15 -0.95 -0.66
C VAL A 8 -8.17 -2.08 -1.68
N TRP A 9 -7.61 -3.22 -1.30
CA TRP A 9 -7.75 -4.44 -2.07
C TRP A 9 -8.99 -5.19 -1.59
N ASN A 10 -9.99 -5.36 -2.45
CA ASN A 10 -11.15 -6.18 -2.14
C ASN A 10 -10.80 -7.67 -2.32
N LYS A 11 -10.76 -8.41 -1.21
CA LYS A 11 -10.39 -9.84 -1.19
C LYS A 11 -11.42 -10.75 -1.89
N VAL A 12 -12.67 -10.31 -1.96
CA VAL A 12 -13.79 -11.07 -2.55
C VAL A 12 -13.82 -10.86 -4.07
N SER A 13 -13.82 -9.61 -4.53
CA SER A 13 -13.89 -9.30 -5.96
C SER A 13 -12.53 -9.28 -6.65
N LYS A 14 -11.43 -9.36 -5.89
CA LYS A 14 -10.04 -9.31 -6.37
C LYS A 14 -9.78 -8.05 -7.22
N LYS A 15 -10.17 -6.88 -6.68
CA LYS A 15 -10.04 -5.58 -7.34
C LYS A 15 -9.51 -4.52 -6.37
N MET A 16 -8.68 -3.62 -6.89
CA MET A 16 -8.22 -2.43 -6.17
C MET A 16 -9.26 -1.32 -6.29
N HIS A 17 -9.52 -0.62 -5.19
CA HIS A 17 -10.43 0.52 -5.15
C HIS A 17 -9.82 1.67 -4.36
N ASN A 18 -10.19 2.89 -4.72
CA ASN A 18 -10.04 4.04 -3.83
C ASN A 18 -11.25 4.07 -2.90
N PRO A 19 -11.09 3.96 -1.57
CA PRO A 19 -12.21 4.00 -0.64
C PRO A 19 -12.83 5.41 -0.66
N GLN A 20 -14.16 5.48 -0.58
CA GLN A 20 -14.88 6.74 -0.38
C GLN A 20 -14.86 7.15 1.10
N ALA A 21 -14.89 6.16 2.00
CA ALA A 21 -14.80 6.37 3.43
C ALA A 21 -14.27 5.11 4.13
N ILE A 22 -13.60 5.31 5.26
CA ILE A 22 -13.17 4.28 6.21
C ILE A 22 -13.71 4.72 7.57
N SER A 23 -14.43 3.84 8.25
CA SER A 23 -15.01 4.09 9.58
C SER A 23 -14.23 3.35 10.65
N PHE A 24 -14.04 4.02 11.79
CA PHE A 24 -13.26 3.54 12.93
C PHE A 24 -14.15 3.38 14.14
N ASP A 25 -13.86 2.36 14.95
CA ASP A 25 -14.51 2.16 16.23
C ASP A 25 -14.08 3.29 17.18
N ILE A 26 -15.03 3.82 17.95
CA ILE A 26 -14.77 4.98 18.81
C ILE A 26 -13.90 4.59 20.02
N GLN A 27 -13.98 3.34 20.47
CA GLN A 27 -13.26 2.89 21.66
C GLN A 27 -11.86 2.38 21.28
N SER A 28 -11.77 1.48 20.30
CA SER A 28 -10.48 0.89 19.92
C SER A 28 -9.70 1.73 18.91
N CYS A 29 -10.36 2.67 18.23
CA CYS A 29 -9.80 3.42 17.10
C CYS A 29 -9.39 2.54 15.91
N ASP A 30 -9.82 1.28 15.86
CA ASP A 30 -9.54 0.38 14.75
C ASP A 30 -10.56 0.56 13.62
N PRO A 31 -10.15 0.41 12.35
CA PRO A 31 -11.11 0.43 11.25
C PRO A 31 -12.04 -0.79 11.36
N PHE A 32 -13.33 -0.61 11.12
CA PHE A 32 -14.30 -1.71 11.12
C PHE A 32 -15.15 -1.79 9.85
N ALA A 33 -15.26 -0.70 9.08
CA ALA A 33 -16.02 -0.67 7.83
C ALA A 33 -15.37 0.21 6.76
N VAL A 34 -15.59 -0.17 5.50
CA VAL A 34 -15.11 0.55 4.30
C VAL A 34 -16.28 0.74 3.34
N SER A 35 -16.37 1.92 2.73
CA SER A 35 -17.24 2.16 1.58
C SER A 35 -16.38 2.39 0.33
N ILE A 36 -16.75 1.75 -0.76
CA ILE A 36 -16.10 1.88 -2.08
C ILE A 36 -17.12 2.37 -3.11
N PRO A 37 -16.68 2.94 -4.25
CA PRO A 37 -17.59 3.47 -5.26
C PRO A 37 -18.66 2.46 -5.69
N GLY A 38 -19.93 2.89 -5.62
CA GLY A 38 -21.08 2.08 -6.02
C GLY A 38 -21.50 1.01 -5.01
N LYS A 39 -20.93 0.99 -3.79
CA LYS A 39 -21.36 0.10 -2.70
C LYS A 39 -21.48 0.84 -1.37
N SER A 40 -22.50 0.46 -0.60
CA SER A 40 -22.63 0.84 0.80
C SER A 40 -21.50 0.25 1.66
N TRP A 41 -21.51 0.56 2.96
CA TRP A 41 -20.56 0.04 3.93
C TRP A 41 -20.46 -1.49 3.92
N ASP A 42 -19.24 -1.99 3.84
CA ASP A 42 -18.89 -3.38 4.01
C ASP A 42 -17.93 -3.53 5.22
N PRO A 43 -17.93 -4.68 5.91
CA PRO A 43 -16.93 -4.98 6.94
C PRO A 43 -15.50 -4.85 6.41
N VAL A 44 -14.63 -4.19 7.19
CA VAL A 44 -13.21 -3.97 6.80
C VAL A 44 -12.50 -5.29 6.52
N GLY A 45 -12.89 -6.39 7.19
CA GLY A 45 -12.29 -7.71 7.00
C GLY A 45 -12.40 -8.28 5.59
N LYS A 46 -13.26 -7.71 4.71
CA LYS A 46 -13.30 -8.04 3.28
C LYS A 46 -12.20 -7.36 2.46
N TYR A 47 -11.45 -6.45 3.07
CA TYR A 47 -10.47 -5.59 2.41
C TYR A 47 -9.09 -5.70 3.08
N GLU A 48 -8.06 -5.39 2.31
CA GLU A 48 -6.75 -4.99 2.84
C GLU A 48 -6.63 -3.47 2.66
N LEU A 49 -6.34 -2.74 3.73
CA LEU A 49 -6.10 -1.29 3.69
C LEU A 49 -4.62 -1.05 3.41
N LEU A 50 -4.31 -0.24 2.40
CA LEU A 50 -2.93 0.04 1.98
C LEU A 50 -2.70 1.55 2.04
N GLN A 51 -1.84 1.99 2.96
CA GLN A 51 -1.58 3.41 3.16
C GLN A 51 -0.59 3.94 2.14
N TRP A 52 -0.79 5.19 1.71
CA TRP A 52 0.22 5.94 0.96
C TRP A 52 1.42 6.27 1.84
N THR A 53 2.61 6.01 1.32
CA THR A 53 3.88 6.25 2.02
C THR A 53 4.16 7.73 2.26
N GLY A 54 3.55 8.62 1.47
CA GLY A 54 3.90 10.04 1.41
C GLY A 54 4.88 10.38 0.27
N LEU A 55 5.32 9.38 -0.49
CA LEU A 55 6.30 9.51 -1.57
C LEU A 55 5.67 9.20 -2.93
N THR A 56 6.33 9.70 -3.97
CA THR A 56 6.11 9.28 -5.35
C THR A 56 7.36 8.58 -5.87
N ASP A 57 7.22 7.73 -6.87
CA ASP A 57 8.34 7.14 -7.60
C ASP A 57 8.99 8.14 -8.58
N ALA A 58 9.99 7.68 -9.32
CA ALA A 58 10.74 8.52 -10.27
C ALA A 58 9.86 9.06 -11.43
N ASP A 59 8.73 8.41 -11.72
CA ASP A 59 7.77 8.84 -12.75
C ASP A 59 6.64 9.71 -12.16
N GLY A 60 6.68 9.99 -10.85
CA GLY A 60 5.71 10.81 -10.14
C GLY A 60 4.45 10.06 -9.70
N LEU A 61 4.45 8.72 -9.72
CA LEU A 61 3.34 7.90 -9.25
C LEU A 61 3.38 7.76 -7.71
N ASP A 62 2.24 7.97 -7.04
CA ASP A 62 2.11 7.76 -5.59
C ASP A 62 2.48 6.31 -5.20
N VAL A 63 3.32 6.16 -4.17
CA VAL A 63 3.77 4.85 -3.66
C VAL A 63 2.99 4.46 -2.41
N TYR A 64 2.38 3.30 -2.43
CA TYR A 64 1.57 2.74 -1.34
C TYR A 64 2.23 1.49 -0.75
N GLU A 65 1.77 1.11 0.43
CA GLU A 65 2.02 -0.23 0.95
C GLU A 65 1.68 -1.31 -0.07
N ALA A 66 2.48 -2.38 -0.04
CA ALA A 66 2.39 -3.52 -0.92
C ALA A 66 2.65 -3.25 -2.42
N ASP A 67 3.07 -2.04 -2.79
CA ASP A 67 3.62 -1.81 -4.14
C ASP A 67 4.90 -2.60 -4.35
N LEU A 68 5.08 -3.03 -5.60
CA LEU A 68 6.30 -3.62 -6.11
C LEU A 68 7.07 -2.54 -6.85
N VAL A 69 8.30 -2.30 -6.41
CA VAL A 69 9.18 -1.25 -6.93
C VAL A 69 10.42 -1.89 -7.52
N LEU A 70 10.66 -1.62 -8.79
CA LEU A 70 11.90 -1.99 -9.46
C LEU A 70 12.97 -0.95 -9.15
N ILE A 71 14.10 -1.38 -8.61
CA ILE A 71 15.30 -0.55 -8.44
C ILE A 71 16.45 -1.29 -9.12
N SER A 72 17.01 -0.68 -10.16
CA SER A 72 17.97 -1.32 -11.05
C SER A 72 17.41 -2.62 -11.66
N SER A 73 17.78 -3.78 -11.12
CA SER A 73 17.37 -5.11 -11.61
C SER A 73 16.68 -5.96 -10.53
N GLU A 74 16.38 -5.39 -9.38
CA GLU A 74 15.77 -6.11 -8.25
C GLU A 74 14.42 -5.50 -7.88
N VAL A 75 13.46 -6.38 -7.58
CA VAL A 75 12.11 -6.01 -7.20
C VAL A 75 11.99 -6.01 -5.68
N TYR A 76 11.52 -4.89 -5.15
CA TYR A 76 11.27 -4.70 -3.73
C TYR A 76 9.79 -4.51 -3.48
N LYS A 77 9.30 -5.04 -2.37
CA LYS A 77 7.97 -4.77 -1.84
C LYS A 77 8.04 -3.65 -0.80
N VAL A 78 7.13 -2.69 -0.91
CA VAL A 78 6.90 -1.67 0.11
C VAL A 78 6.14 -2.27 1.30
N HIS A 79 6.64 -2.08 2.52
CA HIS A 79 6.07 -2.62 3.75
C HIS A 79 6.18 -1.61 4.90
N TRP A 80 5.18 -1.56 5.79
CA TRP A 80 5.26 -0.85 7.07
C TRP A 80 5.98 -1.69 8.13
N ASN A 81 7.15 -1.24 8.57
CA ASN A 81 7.90 -1.86 9.65
C ASN A 81 7.45 -1.30 10.99
N GLU A 82 6.65 -2.07 11.72
CA GLU A 82 6.13 -1.70 13.06
C GLU A 82 7.24 -1.44 14.09
N ALA A 83 8.34 -2.21 14.03
CA ALA A 83 9.43 -2.08 14.99
C ALA A 83 10.22 -0.77 14.83
N GLN A 84 10.19 -0.19 13.63
CA GLN A 84 10.90 1.06 13.31
C GLN A 84 9.95 2.23 13.03
N ALA A 85 8.64 1.98 13.03
CA ALA A 85 7.60 2.95 12.69
C ALA A 85 7.89 3.71 11.37
N THR A 86 8.31 2.97 10.34
CA THR A 86 8.61 3.52 9.01
C THR A 86 8.22 2.56 7.90
N PHE A 87 8.00 3.09 6.69
CA PHE A 87 7.96 2.25 5.50
C PHE A 87 9.38 1.85 5.09
N GLU A 88 9.53 0.63 4.61
CA GLU A 88 10.77 0.05 4.10
C GLU A 88 10.52 -0.74 2.80
N LEU A 89 11.62 -1.10 2.14
CA LEU A 89 11.65 -1.92 0.95
C LEU A 89 12.28 -3.27 1.28
N ASN A 90 11.54 -4.35 1.07
CA ASN A 90 12.01 -5.72 1.25
C ASN A 90 12.13 -6.40 -0.11
N ALA A 91 13.32 -6.89 -0.46
CA ALA A 91 13.53 -7.60 -1.71
C ALA A 91 12.71 -8.89 -1.76
N LEU A 92 12.15 -9.23 -2.93
CA LEU A 92 11.38 -10.47 -3.09
C LEU A 92 12.27 -11.72 -3.25
N GLY A 93 13.47 -11.57 -3.80
CA GLY A 93 14.40 -12.68 -4.09
C GLY A 93 15.58 -12.81 -3.13
N SER A 94 15.70 -11.92 -2.14
CA SER A 94 16.84 -11.87 -1.22
C SER A 94 16.44 -11.31 0.14
N SER A 95 17.33 -11.35 1.13
CA SER A 95 17.14 -10.69 2.43
C SER A 95 17.56 -9.21 2.40
N SER A 96 17.71 -8.62 1.23
CA SER A 96 18.08 -7.21 1.07
C SER A 96 16.94 -6.29 1.50
N GLN A 97 17.30 -5.26 2.27
CA GLN A 97 16.37 -4.20 2.67
C GLN A 97 16.91 -2.84 2.25
N LYS A 98 16.01 -1.94 1.88
CA LYS A 98 16.34 -0.54 1.56
C LYS A 98 15.37 0.41 2.24
N ASP A 99 15.86 1.62 2.48
CA ASP A 99 15.02 2.72 2.93
C ASP A 99 14.06 3.14 1.81
N VAL A 100 12.78 3.34 2.13
CA VAL A 100 11.73 3.78 1.18
C VAL A 100 12.07 5.12 0.50
N ARG A 101 12.89 5.97 1.12
CA ARG A 101 13.28 7.30 0.62
C ARG A 101 14.15 7.26 -0.64
N VAL A 102 14.64 6.08 -1.05
CA VAL A 102 15.35 5.92 -2.33
C VAL A 102 14.42 5.87 -3.54
N ILE A 103 13.12 5.62 -3.32
CA ILE A 103 12.14 5.43 -4.40
C ILE A 103 12.00 6.66 -5.31
N PRO A 104 11.90 7.91 -4.80
CA PRO A 104 11.73 9.08 -5.66
C PRO A 104 12.87 9.30 -6.65
N SER A 105 14.08 8.80 -6.37
CA SER A 105 15.25 8.98 -7.24
C SER A 105 15.61 7.75 -8.07
N LEU A 106 15.30 6.55 -7.58
CA LEU A 106 15.79 5.29 -8.18
C LEU A 106 14.69 4.26 -8.47
N GLY A 107 13.53 4.39 -7.84
CA GLY A 107 12.47 3.40 -7.88
C GLY A 107 11.42 3.71 -8.93
N LYS A 108 10.91 2.65 -9.54
CA LYS A 108 9.73 2.69 -10.40
C LYS A 108 8.72 1.67 -9.90
N VAL A 109 7.49 2.12 -9.63
CA VAL A 109 6.39 1.21 -9.29
C VAL A 109 6.01 0.42 -10.54
N ILE A 110 6.03 -0.92 -10.43
CA ILE A 110 5.74 -1.85 -11.53
C ILE A 110 4.46 -2.65 -11.30
N GLY A 111 3.80 -2.47 -10.16
CA GLY A 111 2.61 -3.20 -9.78
C GLY A 111 2.44 -3.25 -8.27
N ASN A 112 1.60 -4.17 -7.79
CA ASN A 112 1.45 -4.46 -6.37
C ASN A 112 1.26 -5.95 -6.12
N MET A 113 1.52 -6.40 -4.89
CA MET A 113 1.50 -7.82 -4.54
C MET A 113 0.15 -8.52 -4.76
N TYR A 114 -0.95 -7.79 -4.96
CA TYR A 114 -2.30 -8.37 -5.11
C TYR A 114 -2.73 -8.52 -6.56
N GLN A 115 -2.33 -7.59 -7.43
CA GLN A 115 -2.66 -7.61 -8.85
C GLN A 115 -1.55 -8.27 -9.69
N ASN A 116 -0.35 -8.37 -9.12
CA ASN A 116 0.84 -8.87 -9.80
C ASN A 116 1.51 -9.99 -8.98
N GLU A 117 0.73 -10.94 -8.46
CA GLU A 117 1.21 -12.07 -7.64
C GLU A 117 2.28 -12.95 -8.34
N ASN A 118 2.51 -12.79 -9.65
CA ASN A 118 3.47 -13.56 -10.46
C ASN A 118 4.68 -12.73 -10.98
N ILE A 119 4.90 -11.53 -10.45
CA ILE A 119 6.15 -10.76 -10.67
C ILE A 119 7.08 -11.05 -9.50
#